data_AF-A0A4P5QV40-F1
#
_entry.id   AF-A0A4P5QV40-F1
#
_cell.length_a   1.000
_cell.length_b   1.000
_cell.length_c   1.000
_cell.angle_alpha   90.00
_cell.angle_beta   90.00
_cell.angle_gamma   90.00
#
_symmetry.space_group_name_H-M   'P 1'
#
loop_
_entity.id
_entity.type
_entity.pdbx_description
1 polymer ?
#
loop_
_entity_poly.entity_id
_entity_poly.type
_entity_poly.pdbx_seq_one_letter_code
_entity_poly.pdbx_strand_id
1 'polypeptide(L)' 'MDIEGGELELFSENFLPWISKVRVFIIEFHDRVRPGCAAAFYSAIRDLRFTQEQRGDTVMIVNEDLRPG' A
#
# COMPACT_ATOMS: atom_id res chain seq x y z
N MET A 1 -8.48 -6.77 1.99
CA MET A 1 -7.83 -7.11 3.26
C MET A 1 -7.88 -5.84 4.08
N ASP A 2 -8.57 -5.87 5.20
CA ASP A 2 -8.67 -4.72 6.11
C ASP A 2 -7.54 -4.83 7.13
N ILE A 3 -6.73 -3.78 7.26
CA ILE A 3 -5.51 -3.77 8.07
C ILE A 3 -5.54 -2.47 8.86
N GLU A 4 -6.14 -2.50 10.03
CA GLU A 4 -6.11 -1.38 10.97
C GLU A 4 -4.94 -1.55 11.94
N GLY A 5 -3.96 -0.64 11.91
CA GLY A 5 -2.89 -0.53 12.91
C GLY A 5 -1.71 -1.50 12.76
N GLY A 6 -1.78 -2.47 11.84
CA GLY A 6 -0.73 -3.44 11.52
C GLY A 6 0.06 -3.12 10.23
N GLU A 7 -0.05 -1.89 9.72
CA GLU A 7 0.52 -1.51 8.43
C GLU A 7 2.05 -1.59 8.44
N LEU A 8 2.69 -1.16 9.54
CA LEU A 8 4.14 -1.16 9.65
C LEU A 8 4.71 -2.59 9.63
N GLU A 9 4.14 -3.53 10.40
CA GLU A 9 4.57 -4.92 10.43
C GLU A 9 4.34 -5.60 9.08
N LEU A 10 3.18 -5.35 8.47
CA LEU A 10 2.80 -5.97 7.21
C LEU A 10 3.67 -5.50 6.04
N PHE A 11 4.08 -4.23 6.03
CA PHE A 11 4.91 -3.66 4.95
C PHE A 11 6.41 -3.70 5.23
N SER A 12 6.84 -3.96 6.46
CA SER A 12 8.28 -4.07 6.79
C SER A 12 8.84 -5.48 6.60
N GLU A 13 8.01 -6.53 6.76
CA GLU A 13 8.46 -7.92 6.67
C GLU A 13 7.53 -8.76 5.78
N ASN A 14 8.09 -9.68 4.98
CA ASN A 14 7.36 -10.68 4.20
C ASN A 14 6.23 -10.13 3.30
N PHE A 15 6.32 -8.89 2.81
CA PHE A 15 5.33 -8.29 1.91
C PHE A 15 5.43 -8.79 0.46
N LEU A 16 6.65 -9.14 0.01
CA LEU A 16 6.93 -9.55 -1.37
C LEU A 16 6.06 -10.69 -1.94
N PRO A 17 5.69 -11.75 -1.20
CA PRO A 17 4.95 -12.89 -1.74
C PRO A 17 3.55 -12.56 -2.26
N TRP A 18 2.94 -11.47 -1.79
CA TRP A 18 1.55 -11.12 -2.09
C TRP A 18 1.38 -9.71 -2.62
N ILE A 19 2.26 -8.75 -2.30
CA ILE A 19 2.06 -7.34 -2.69
C ILE A 19 1.93 -7.14 -4.20
N SER A 20 2.73 -7.87 -4.99
CA SER A 20 2.73 -7.81 -6.45
C SER A 20 1.50 -8.49 -7.09
N LYS A 21 0.73 -9.26 -6.31
CA LYS A 21 -0.50 -9.95 -6.73
C LYS A 21 -1.75 -9.14 -6.40
N VAL A 22 -1.63 -8.04 -5.66
CA VAL A 22 -2.74 -7.16 -5.33
C VAL A 22 -2.88 -6.09 -6.41
N ARG A 23 -4.06 -6.03 -7.02
CA ARG A 23 -4.37 -5.05 -8.08
C ARG A 23 -4.70 -3.67 -7.52
N VAL A 24 -5.43 -3.60 -6.41
CA VAL A 24 -5.90 -2.34 -5.83
C VAL A 24 -5.69 -2.34 -4.34
N PHE A 25 -5.05 -1.29 -3.83
CA PHE A 25 -4.99 -0.96 -2.42
C PHE A 25 -5.85 0.28 -2.17
N ILE A 26 -6.61 0.28 -1.08
CA ILE A 26 -7.31 1.45 -0.56
C ILE A 26 -6.87 1.56 0.90
N ILE A 27 -6.18 2.63 1.24
CA ILE A 27 -5.44 2.75 2.50
C ILE A 27 -5.72 4.11 3.12
N GLU A 28 -5.93 4.15 4.42
CA GLU A 28 -5.92 5.36 5.24
C GLU A 28 -4.68 5.31 6.13
N PHE A 29 -3.77 6.27 5.97
CA PHE A 29 -2.51 6.25 6.72
C PHE A 29 -2.67 6.87 8.10
N HIS A 30 -2.47 6.07 9.14
CA HIS A 30 -2.47 6.51 10.53
C HIS A 30 -1.12 7.12 10.99
N ASP A 31 -0.40 7.83 10.11
CA ASP A 31 0.94 8.38 10.41
C ASP A 31 0.96 9.34 11.61
N ARG A 32 -0.18 9.99 11.91
CA ARG A 32 -0.34 10.83 13.11
C ARG A 32 -0.28 10.04 14.43
N VAL A 33 -0.69 8.77 14.40
CA VAL A 33 -0.72 7.87 15.56
C VAL A 33 0.55 7.01 15.59
N ARG A 34 0.99 6.55 14.41
CA ARG A 34 2.17 5.72 14.23
C ARG A 34 2.97 6.20 13.03
N PRO A 35 3.97 7.07 13.22
CA PRO A 35 4.75 7.60 12.12
C PRO A 35 5.48 6.51 11.34
N GLY A 36 5.45 6.58 10.01
CA GLY A 36 6.21 5.72 9.11
C GLY A 36 5.39 4.66 8.38
N CYS A 37 4.07 4.61 8.59
CA CYS A 37 3.18 3.69 7.88
C CYS A 37 3.18 3.97 6.36
N ALA A 38 3.08 5.24 5.96
CA ALA A 38 3.15 5.57 4.54
C ALA A 38 4.53 5.24 3.95
N ALA A 39 5.61 5.60 4.65
CA ALA A 39 6.96 5.34 4.20
C ALA A 39 7.24 3.84 3.99
N ALA A 40 6.81 2.99 4.93
CA ALA A 40 6.94 1.54 4.81
C ALA A 40 6.15 1.00 3.63
N PHE A 41 4.88 1.44 3.46
CA PHE A 41 4.06 1.05 2.32
C PHE A 41 4.71 1.43 0.97
N TYR A 42 5.12 2.69 0.79
CA TYR A 42 5.73 3.14 -0.46
C TYR A 42 7.08 2.44 -0.73
N SER A 43 7.83 2.10 0.33
CA SER A 43 9.03 1.28 0.18
C SER A 43 8.70 -0.15 -0.27
N ALA A 44 7.55 -0.70 0.12
CA ALA A 44 7.14 -2.05 -0.24
C ALA A 44 6.65 -2.14 -1.70
N ILE A 45 6.04 -1.08 -2.23
CA ILE A 45 5.53 -1.03 -3.62
C ILE A 45 6.49 -0.35 -4.62
N ARG A 46 7.68 0.08 -4.18
CA ARG A 46 8.62 0.90 -4.98
C ARG A 46 8.97 0.34 -6.37
N ASP A 47 8.94 -0.99 -6.52
CA ASP A 47 9.32 -1.68 -7.75
C ASP A 47 8.10 -2.06 -8.61
N LEU A 48 6.88 -1.75 -8.16
CA LEU A 48 5.66 -1.95 -8.92
C LEU A 48 5.37 -0.73 -9.77
N ARG A 49 4.80 -0.93 -10.95
CA ARG A 49 4.17 0.18 -11.68
C ARG A 49 2.81 0.43 -11.06
N PHE A 50 2.53 1.65 -10.61
CA PHE A 50 1.24 1.98 -10.03
C PHE A 50 0.72 3.36 -10.42
N THR A 51 -0.60 3.52 -10.39
CA THR A 51 -1.26 4.84 -10.34
C THR A 51 -1.84 5.08 -8.96
N GLN A 52 -1.87 6.35 -8.55
CA GLN A 52 -2.40 6.77 -7.26
C GLN A 52 -3.53 7.79 -7.42
N GLU A 53 -4.59 7.63 -6.64
CA GLU A 53 -5.60 8.66 -6.40
C GLU A 53 -5.74 8.91 -4.89
N GLN A 54 -6.03 10.15 -4.51
CA GLN A 54 -6.29 10.51 -3.11
C GLN A 54 -7.64 11.22 -2.99
N ARG A 55 -8.41 10.82 -1.97
CA ARG A 55 -9.71 11.41 -1.61
C ARG A 55 -9.73 11.60 -0.10
N GLY A 56 -9.47 12.84 0.35
CA GLY A 56 -9.29 13.11 1.78
C GLY A 56 -8.10 12.33 2.33
N ASP A 57 -8.33 11.59 3.41
CA ASP A 57 -7.30 10.77 4.08
C ASP A 57 -7.13 9.37 3.44
N THR A 58 -8.00 9.02 2.48
CA THR A 58 -7.94 7.76 1.75
C THR A 58 -7.06 7.88 0.50
N VAL A 59 -6.11 6.95 0.38
CA VAL A 59 -5.22 6.77 -0.77
C VAL A 59 -5.57 5.47 -1.48
N MET A 60 -5.85 5.56 -2.78
CA MET A 60 -6.05 4.41 -3.66
C MET A 60 -4.82 4.21 -4.54
N ILE A 61 -4.29 2.99 -4.56
CA ILE A 61 -3.16 2.58 -5.40
C ILE A 61 -3.63 1.46 -6.32
N VAL A 62 -3.38 1.60 -7.62
CA VAL A 62 -3.67 0.57 -8.62
C VAL A 62 -2.35 0.05 -9.18
N ASN A 63 -2.10 -1.24 -9.03
CA ASN A 63 -0.97 -1.93 -9.64
C ASN A 63 -1.23 -2.13 -11.14
N GLU A 64 -0.44 -1.44 -11.95
CA GLU A 64 -0.50 -1.43 -13.40
C GLU A 64 0.02 -2.71 -14.03
N ASP A 65 0.90 -3.44 -13.34
CA ASP A 65 1.45 -4.70 -13.82
C ASP A 65 0.39 -5.81 -13.91
N LEU A 66 -0.77 -5.60 -13.28
CA LEU A 66 -1.93 -6.50 -13.29
C LEU A 66 -3.12 -5.96 -14.10
N ARG A 67 -2.97 -4.86 -14.84
CA ARG A 67 -4.05 -4.39 -15.72
C ARG A 67 -4.27 -5.39 -16.86
N PRO A 68 -5.51 -5.87 -17.08
CA PRO A 68 -5.83 -6.64 -18.28
C PRO A 68 -5.60 -5.76 -19.52
N GLY A 69 -4.93 -6.31 -20.52
CA GLY A 69 -4.76 -5.68 -21.83
C GLY A 69 -6.03 -5.67 -22.67
#